data_AF-A0A940UWH1-F1
#
_entry.id   AF-A0A940UWH1-F1
#
_cell.length_a   1.000
_cell.length_b   1.000
_cell.length_c   1.000
_cell.angle_alpha   90.00
_cell.angle_beta   90.00
_cell.angle_gamma   90.00
#
_symmetry.space_group_name_H-M   'P 1'
#
loop_
_entity.id
_entity.type
_entity.pdbx_description
1 polymer ?
#
loop_
_entity_poly.entity_id
_entity_poly.type
_entity_poly.pdbx_seq_one_letter_code
_entity_poly.pdbx_strand_id
1 'polypeptide(L)'
;MIDGQLCILEYALKPDFALIHAYMGDAEGNLRYRRTARNFNHVMAQAARVTIAEVENVVPIGELDSDSIHTPGIFVKRVVKVPRITFDITNL
;
A
#
# COMPACT_ATOMS: atom_id res chain seq x y z
N MET A 1 13.65 -31.15 -6.07
CA MET A 1 14.88 -30.77 -5.36
C MET A 1 15.50 -29.58 -6.08
N ILE A 2 15.85 -28.51 -5.38
CA ILE A 2 16.64 -27.38 -5.89
C ILE A 2 17.93 -27.37 -5.09
N ASP A 3 19.09 -27.40 -5.75
CA ASP A 3 20.41 -27.49 -5.11
C ASP A 3 20.52 -28.59 -4.04
N GLY A 4 19.90 -29.75 -4.31
CA GLY A 4 19.90 -30.88 -3.39
C GLY A 4 19.01 -30.71 -2.15
N GLN A 5 18.13 -29.70 -2.12
CA GLN A 5 17.14 -29.51 -1.06
C GLN A 5 15.71 -29.74 -1.58
N LEU A 6 14.85 -30.31 -0.74
CA LEU A 6 13.42 -30.46 -1.06
C LEU A 6 12.74 -29.09 -0.94
N CYS A 7 12.07 -28.69 -2.02
CA CYS A 7 11.28 -27.46 -2.06
C CYS A 7 9.88 -27.79 -2.57
N ILE A 8 8.89 -27.03 -2.10
CA ILE A 8 7.51 -27.10 -2.58
C ILE A 8 7.24 -26.01 -3.62
N LEU A 9 6.31 -26.28 -4.52
CA LEU A 9 5.84 -25.30 -5.50
C LEU A 9 4.71 -24.48 -4.90
N GLU A 10 4.90 -23.15 -4.83
CA GLU A 10 3.86 -22.19 -4.49
C GLU A 10 3.56 -21.31 -5.70
N TYR A 11 2.28 -21.07 -5.98
CA TYR A 11 1.85 -20.22 -7.08
C TYR A 11 1.69 -18.77 -6.65
N ALA A 12 1.99 -17.82 -7.55
CA ALA A 12 1.76 -16.41 -7.30
C ALA A 12 0.25 -16.09 -7.18
N LEU A 13 -0.10 -15.29 -6.18
CA LEU A 13 -1.46 -14.76 -6.02
C LEU A 13 -1.73 -13.67 -7.06
N LYS A 14 -2.87 -13.75 -7.76
CA LYS A 14 -3.28 -12.82 -8.82
C LYS A 14 -4.68 -12.25 -8.56
N PRO A 15 -4.84 -11.36 -7.58
CA PRO A 15 -6.16 -10.84 -7.22
C PRO A 15 -6.65 -9.80 -8.24
N ASP A 16 -7.97 -9.71 -8.40
CA ASP A 16 -8.58 -8.63 -9.19
C ASP A 16 -8.42 -7.27 -8.52
N PHE A 17 -8.50 -7.24 -7.19
CA PHE A 17 -8.44 -6.02 -6.40
C PHE A 17 -7.47 -6.16 -5.22
N ALA A 18 -6.72 -5.10 -4.96
CA ALA A 18 -6.02 -4.90 -3.69
C ALA A 18 -6.62 -3.68 -2.99
N LEU A 19 -7.08 -3.87 -1.76
CA LEU A 19 -7.47 -2.80 -0.85
C LEU A 19 -6.33 -2.60 0.12
N ILE A 20 -5.69 -1.43 0.08
CA ILE A 20 -4.48 -1.14 0.85
C ILE A 20 -4.62 0.16 1.61
N HIS A 21 -3.86 0.29 2.69
CA HIS A 21 -3.81 1.47 3.53
C HIS A 21 -2.45 2.16 3.45
N ALA A 22 -2.44 3.48 3.31
CA ALA A 22 -1.23 4.31 3.33
C ALA A 22 -1.37 5.55 4.21
N TYR A 23 -0.23 6.02 4.72
CA TYR A 23 -0.19 7.18 5.60
C TYR A 23 -0.26 8.50 4.81
N MET A 24 0.48 8.59 3.70
CA MET A 24 0.44 9.71 2.78
C MET A 24 0.35 9.21 1.35
N GLY A 25 -0.25 10.02 0.49
CA GLY A 25 -0.28 9.76 -0.95
C GLY A 25 -0.66 11.00 -1.75
N ASP A 26 -0.37 11.00 -3.04
CA ASP A 26 -0.72 12.09 -3.95
C ASP A 26 -1.76 11.67 -5.01
N ALA A 27 -2.14 12.60 -5.87
CA ALA A 27 -3.11 12.35 -6.93
C ALA A 27 -2.58 11.46 -8.07
N GLU A 28 -1.26 11.26 -8.18
CA GLU A 28 -0.66 10.31 -9.13
C GLU A 28 -0.63 8.87 -8.59
N GLY A 29 -0.96 8.70 -7.30
CA GLY A 29 -1.00 7.41 -6.65
C GLY A 29 0.28 7.03 -5.92
N ASN A 30 1.26 7.93 -5.82
CA ASN A 30 2.48 7.65 -5.06
C ASN A 30 2.13 7.53 -3.59
N LEU A 31 2.62 6.49 -2.90
CA LEU A 31 2.28 6.23 -1.51
C LEU A 31 3.51 6.16 -0.61
N ARG A 32 3.33 6.72 0.59
CA ARG A 32 4.23 6.55 1.73
C ARG A 32 3.46 5.89 2.89
N TYR A 33 4.12 4.94 3.54
CA TYR A 33 3.59 4.16 4.66
C TYR A 33 4.29 4.59 5.94
N ARG A 34 3.65 4.38 7.08
CA ARG A 34 4.22 4.76 8.38
C ARG A 34 4.58 3.54 9.20
N ARG A 35 5.88 3.37 9.48
CA ARG A 35 6.42 2.28 10.32
C ARG A 35 5.97 0.90 9.82
N THR A 36 5.58 0.02 10.72
CA THR A 36 5.18 -1.37 10.44
C THR A 36 3.84 -1.49 9.68
N ALA A 37 3.06 -0.41 9.57
CA ALA A 37 1.84 -0.41 8.75
C ALA A 37 2.13 -0.59 7.25
N ARG A 38 3.40 -0.52 6.82
CA ARG A 38 3.81 -0.86 5.45
C ARG A 38 3.51 -2.31 5.07
N ASN A 39 3.70 -3.24 6.00
CA ASN A 39 3.56 -4.70 5.88
C ASN A 39 3.29 -5.24 4.46
N PHE A 40 2.09 -5.74 4.16
CA PHE A 40 1.70 -6.33 2.88
C PHE A 40 1.14 -5.31 1.89
N ASN A 41 0.89 -4.06 2.30
CA ASN A 41 0.27 -3.05 1.44
C ASN A 41 1.03 -2.85 0.12
N HIS A 42 2.36 -2.69 0.19
CA HIS A 42 3.19 -2.43 -0.98
C HIS A 42 3.32 -3.64 -1.94
N VAL A 43 3.38 -4.87 -1.42
CA VAL A 43 3.42 -6.08 -2.27
C VAL A 43 2.06 -6.39 -2.88
N MET A 44 0.96 -6.16 -2.15
CA MET A 44 -0.39 -6.35 -2.68
C MET A 44 -0.73 -5.33 -3.77
N ALA A 45 -0.22 -4.10 -3.65
CA ALA A 45 -0.37 -3.07 -4.69
C ALA A 45 0.14 -3.53 -6.05
N GLN A 46 1.23 -4.32 -6.06
CA GLN A 46 1.88 -4.82 -7.28
C GLN A 46 1.24 -6.11 -7.80
N ALA A 47 0.58 -6.87 -6.94
CA ALA A 47 0.00 -8.17 -7.31
C ALA A 47 -1.37 -8.05 -7.99
N ALA A 48 -2.13 -7.00 -7.68
CA ALA A 48 -3.51 -6.86 -8.13
C ALA A 48 -3.66 -6.19 -9.50
N ARG A 49 -4.74 -6.54 -10.21
CA ARG A 49 -5.15 -5.84 -11.44
C ARG A 49 -5.60 -4.40 -11.15
N VAL A 50 -6.27 -4.17 -10.03
CA VAL A 50 -6.74 -2.85 -9.61
C VAL A 50 -6.46 -2.61 -8.14
N THR A 51 -5.55 -1.69 -7.84
CA THR A 51 -5.26 -1.28 -6.46
C THR A 51 -6.05 -0.02 -6.08
N ILE A 52 -6.68 -0.08 -4.92
CA ILE A 52 -7.39 1.03 -4.28
C ILE A 52 -6.69 1.30 -2.95
N ALA A 53 -6.11 2.49 -2.82
CA ALA A 53 -5.41 2.92 -1.63
C ALA A 53 -6.29 3.89 -0.83
N GLU A 54 -6.64 3.51 0.40
CA GLU A 54 -7.08 4.50 1.38
C GLU A 54 -5.87 5.22 1.96
N VAL A 55 -5.97 6.55 2.08
CA VAL A 55 -4.86 7.42 2.45
C VAL A 55 -5.30 8.39 3.54
N GLU A 56 -4.57 8.42 4.65
CA GLU A 56 -4.86 9.37 5.74
C GLU A 56 -4.63 10.82 5.32
N ASN A 57 -3.51 11.08 4.64
CA ASN A 57 -3.07 12.41 4.25
C ASN A 57 -2.82 12.47 2.74
N VAL A 58 -3.79 12.97 1.98
CA VAL A 58 -3.57 13.28 0.57
C VAL A 58 -2.83 14.61 0.46
N VAL A 59 -1.69 14.61 -0.22
CA VAL A 59 -0.83 15.78 -0.41
C VAL A 59 -0.76 16.17 -1.89
N PRO A 60 -0.46 17.45 -2.19
CA PRO A 60 -0.14 17.89 -3.55
C PRO A 60 0.98 17.09 -4.21
N ILE A 61 0.92 16.99 -5.53
CA ILE A 61 1.98 16.36 -6.34
C ILE A 61 3.29 17.13 -6.12
N GLY A 62 4.38 16.40 -5.91
CA GLY A 62 5.71 16.96 -5.64
C GLY A 62 6.01 17.24 -4.16
N GLU A 63 5.03 17.14 -3.24
CA GLU A 63 5.32 17.23 -1.80
C GLU A 63 5.91 15.93 -1.23
N LEU A 64 5.62 14.79 -1.86
CA LEU A 64 6.33 13.55 -1.55
C LEU A 64 7.73 13.61 -2.18
N ASP A 65 8.74 13.63 -1.32
CA ASP A 65 10.13 13.43 -1.74
C ASP A 65 10.24 12.11 -2.51
N SER A 66 10.84 12.15 -3.70
CA SER A 66 10.84 11.02 -4.64
C SER A 66 11.55 9.79 -4.06
N ASP A 67 12.63 9.98 -3.29
CA ASP A 67 13.36 8.89 -2.63
C ASP A 67 12.59 8.32 -1.42
N SER A 68 11.54 9.00 -0.97
CA SER A 68 10.69 8.58 0.14
C SER A 68 9.43 7.79 -0.29
N ILE A 69 9.16 7.68 -1.59
CA ILE A 69 8.03 6.93 -2.15
C ILE A 69 8.28 5.44 -1.99
N HIS A 70 7.38 4.73 -1.31
CA HIS A 70 7.49 3.27 -1.16
C HIS A 70 6.75 2.50 -2.25
N THR A 71 5.58 2.99 -2.66
CA THR A 71 4.81 2.42 -3.76
C THR A 71 4.62 3.51 -4.81
N PRO A 72 5.29 3.38 -5.97
CA PRO A 72 5.08 4.29 -7.09
C PRO A 72 3.65 4.24 -7.60
N GLY A 73 3.14 5.38 -8.07
CA GLY A 73 1.74 5.54 -8.50
C GLY A 73 1.29 4.60 -9.63
N ILE A 74 2.22 4.06 -10.41
CA ILE A 74 1.93 3.07 -11.46
C ILE A 74 1.18 1.83 -10.94
N PHE A 75 1.36 1.47 -9.66
CA PHE A 75 0.69 0.33 -9.03
C PHE A 75 -0.66 0.68 -8.40
N VAL A 76 -1.07 1.96 -8.40
CA VAL A 76 -2.24 2.44 -7.67
C VAL A 76 -3.23 3.06 -8.64
N LYS A 77 -4.42 2.46 -8.76
CA LYS A 77 -5.43 2.94 -9.72
C LYS A 77 -6.37 3.98 -9.12
N ARG A 78 -6.58 3.92 -7.80
CA ARG A 78 -7.49 4.82 -7.08
C ARG A 78 -6.88 5.18 -5.74
N VAL A 79 -6.90 6.47 -5.42
CA VAL A 79 -6.58 7.00 -4.10
C VAL A 79 -7.85 7.56 -3.49
N VAL A 80 -8.16 7.16 -2.26
CA VAL A 80 -9.32 7.61 -1.51
C VAL A 80 -8.85 8.20 -0.20
N LYS A 81 -9.16 9.47 0.06
CA LYS A 81 -8.84 10.10 1.35
C LYS A 81 -9.77 9.53 2.42
N VAL A 82 -9.20 8.85 3.41
CA VAL A 82 -9.93 8.33 4.58
C VAL A 82 -9.21 8.83 5.84
N PRO A 83 -9.77 9.80 6.57
CA PRO A 83 -9.10 10.34 7.76
C PRO A 83 -8.97 9.26 8.83
N ARG A 84 -7.86 9.29 9.57
CA ARG A 84 -7.64 8.40 10.71
C ARG A 84 -8.73 8.64 11.76
N ILE A 85 -9.47 7.58 12.09
CA ILE A 85 -10.46 7.62 13.17
C ILE A 85 -9.71 7.54 14.49
N THR A 86 -9.84 8.56 15.33
CA THR A 86 -9.35 8.54 16.71
C THR A 86 -10.52 8.22 17.62
N PHE A 87 -10.48 7.05 18.25
CA PHE A 87 -11.42 6.72 19.32
C PHE A 87 -10.90 7.30 20.62
N ASP A 88 -11.71 8.14 21.25
CA ASP A 88 -11.43 8.62 22.60
C ASP A 88 -11.75 7.50 23.61
N ILE A 89 -10.72 6.75 23.99
CA ILE A 89 -10.82 5.67 24.98
C ILE A 89 -11.02 6.19 26.42
N THR A 90 -11.03 7.51 26.62
CA THR A 90 -11.21 8.13 27.94
C THR A 90 -12.69 8.18 28.39
N ASN A 91 -13.62 7.79 27.52
CA ASN A 91 -15.07 7.72 27.81
C ASN A 91 -15.64 6.28 27.69
N LEU A 92 -14.82 5.24 27.89
CA LEU A 92 -15.25 3.84 28.07
C LEU A 92 -15.17 3.42 29.54
#